data_AF-A0A1B5Z8F4-F1
#
_entry.id   AF-A0A1B5Z8F4-F1
#
_cell.length_a   1.000
_cell.length_b   1.000
_cell.length_c   1.000
_cell.angle_alpha   90.00
_cell.angle_beta   90.00
_cell.angle_gamma   90.00
#
_symmetry.space_group_name_H-M   'P 1'
#
loop_
_entity.id
_entity.type
_entity.pdbx_description
1 polymer ?
#
loop_
_entity_poly.entity_id
_entity_poly.type
_entity_poly.pdbx_seq_one_letter_code
_entity_poly.pdbx_strand_id
1 'polypeptide(L)'
;NVQPNMLAIDTTSGEFIIQHSMQTEVERICYAYGIPPPTYTLQEKRLLDGVPYVRYYGALVAGAIGSPCVSLGRFARLDDDAREDVAAILIGRLLSVAGHTIRDFNYYNVQQLQQQVEMMKKEILELKYELGIQNEDKVNNK
;
A
#
# COMPACT_ATOMS: atom_id res chain seq x y z
N ASN A 1 7.37 -14.46 27.65
CA ASN A 1 6.53 -14.96 26.55
C ASN A 1 6.77 -14.15 25.29
N VAL A 2 7.82 -14.49 24.55
CA VAL A 2 8.08 -13.89 23.24
C VAL A 2 7.44 -14.85 22.23
N GLN A 3 6.43 -14.37 21.50
CA GLN A 3 5.82 -15.18 20.43
C GLN A 3 6.87 -15.47 19.35
N PRO A 4 6.96 -16.70 18.84
CA PRO A 4 7.93 -17.05 17.83
C PRO A 4 7.60 -16.34 16.52
N ASN A 5 8.62 -15.75 15.92
CA ASN A 5 8.64 -15.21 14.56
C ASN A 5 8.01 -16.19 13.56
N MET A 6 6.71 -16.02 13.26
CA MET A 6 6.03 -16.76 12.20
C MET A 6 6.33 -16.04 10.88
N LEU A 7 7.51 -16.31 10.31
CA LEU A 7 8.00 -15.64 9.09
C LEU A 7 7.45 -16.24 7.79
N ALA A 8 6.74 -17.38 7.84
CA ALA A 8 6.02 -17.92 6.69
C ALA A 8 4.94 -18.91 7.17
N ILE A 9 3.71 -18.72 6.68
CA ILE A 9 2.62 -19.70 6.82
C ILE A 9 2.85 -20.79 5.77
N ASP A 10 2.61 -22.04 6.15
CA ASP A 10 2.75 -23.22 5.29
C ASP A 10 2.02 -23.05 3.93
N THR A 11 2.75 -23.25 2.83
CA THR A 11 2.33 -23.00 1.43
C THR A 11 1.96 -24.29 0.68
N THR A 12 1.62 -25.36 1.40
CA THR A 12 1.35 -26.71 0.89
C THR A 12 0.18 -26.84 -0.11
N SER A 13 -0.56 -25.76 -0.43
CA SER A 13 -1.67 -25.83 -1.39
C SER A 13 -1.25 -25.96 -2.85
N GLY A 14 0.03 -25.76 -3.20
CA GLY A 14 0.55 -25.97 -4.57
C GLY A 14 -0.01 -25.03 -5.65
N GLU A 15 -1.02 -24.24 -5.35
CA GLU A 15 -1.57 -23.21 -6.22
C GLU A 15 -0.71 -21.94 -6.16
N PHE A 16 0.28 -21.88 -7.03
CA PHE A 16 0.97 -20.62 -7.33
C PHE A 16 0.09 -19.78 -8.24
N ILE A 17 -0.48 -18.68 -7.73
CA ILE A 17 -1.11 -17.67 -8.56
C ILE A 17 0.03 -16.83 -9.16
N ILE A 18 0.39 -17.11 -10.41
CA ILE A 18 1.29 -16.24 -11.17
C ILE A 18 0.52 -14.94 -11.46
N GLN A 19 0.80 -13.90 -10.69
CA GLN A 19 0.10 -12.64 -10.79
C GLN A 19 0.76 -11.74 -11.83
N HIS A 20 0.19 -11.71 -13.03
CA HIS A 20 0.70 -10.90 -14.14
C HIS A 20 0.31 -9.42 -14.04
N SER A 21 -0.80 -9.09 -13.36
CA SER A 21 -1.30 -7.72 -13.18
C SER A 21 -2.23 -7.65 -11.95
N MET A 22 -1.99 -6.69 -11.06
CA MET A 22 -2.88 -6.38 -9.93
C MET A 22 -4.23 -5.89 -10.42
N GLN A 23 -4.26 -5.14 -11.53
CA GLN A 23 -5.51 -4.67 -12.14
C GLN A 23 -6.40 -5.85 -12.55
N THR A 24 -5.83 -6.86 -13.22
CA THR A 24 -6.58 -8.08 -13.57
C THR A 24 -7.02 -8.86 -12.33
N GLU A 25 -6.17 -8.94 -11.30
CA GLU A 25 -6.52 -9.70 -10.11
C GLU A 25 -7.64 -9.04 -9.30
N VAL A 26 -7.65 -7.71 -9.16
CA VAL A 26 -8.75 -7.03 -8.49
C VAL A 26 -10.06 -7.19 -9.24
N GLU A 27 -10.05 -7.23 -10.58
CA GLU A 27 -11.24 -7.53 -11.38
C GLU A 27 -11.76 -8.94 -11.13
N ARG A 28 -10.87 -9.95 -11.08
CA ARG A 28 -11.24 -11.34 -10.75
C ARG A 28 -11.85 -11.46 -9.36
N ILE A 29 -11.24 -10.80 -8.37
CA ILE A 29 -11.77 -10.75 -7.01
C ILE A 29 -13.15 -10.08 -7.03
N CYS A 30 -13.30 -8.92 -7.66
CA CYS A 30 -14.60 -8.24 -7.75
C CYS A 30 -15.67 -9.15 -8.38
N TYR A 31 -15.34 -9.84 -9.48
CA TYR A 31 -16.23 -10.81 -10.11
C TYR A 31 -16.65 -11.94 -9.17
N ALA A 32 -15.69 -12.55 -8.45
CA ALA A 32 -15.96 -13.63 -7.51
C ALA A 32 -16.88 -13.21 -6.35
N TYR A 33 -16.80 -11.94 -5.93
CA TYR A 33 -17.61 -11.36 -4.87
C TYR A 33 -18.89 -10.66 -5.36
N GLY A 34 -19.18 -10.69 -6.67
CA GLY A 34 -20.35 -10.02 -7.26
C GLY A 34 -20.31 -8.48 -7.16
N ILE A 35 -19.10 -7.91 -7.05
CA ILE A 35 -18.88 -6.45 -7.02
C ILE A 35 -18.60 -5.97 -8.44
N PRO A 36 -19.07 -4.77 -8.84
CA PRO A 36 -18.63 -4.14 -10.07
C PRO A 36 -17.10 -3.99 -10.12
N PRO A 37 -16.49 -4.07 -11.31
CA PRO A 37 -15.05 -3.88 -11.47
C PRO A 37 -14.62 -2.48 -10.99
N PRO A 38 -13.36 -2.33 -10.53
CA PRO A 38 -12.86 -1.05 -10.07
C PRO A 38 -12.77 -0.03 -11.20
N THR A 39 -13.04 1.22 -10.87
CA THR A 39 -12.76 2.34 -11.78
C THR A 39 -11.45 3.00 -11.40
N TYR A 40 -10.67 3.42 -12.38
CA TYR A 40 -9.43 4.18 -12.20
C TYR A 40 -9.59 5.54 -12.83
N THR A 41 -9.29 6.59 -12.07
CA THR A 41 -9.39 7.97 -12.55
C THR A 41 -8.07 8.69 -12.30
N LEU A 42 -7.57 9.33 -13.35
CA LEU A 42 -6.38 10.18 -13.27
C LEU A 42 -6.68 11.32 -12.29
N GLN A 43 -5.86 11.41 -11.25
CA GLN A 43 -5.99 12.41 -10.20
C GLN A 43 -5.09 13.60 -10.46
N GLU A 44 -3.81 13.34 -10.76
CA GLU A 44 -2.80 14.39 -10.89
C GLU A 44 -1.69 14.00 -11.86
N LYS A 45 -1.16 14.99 -12.58
CA LYS A 45 0.08 14.89 -13.36
C LYS A 45 1.08 15.92 -12.85
N ARG A 46 2.31 15.50 -12.62
CA ARG A 46 3.43 16.35 -12.19
C ARG A 46 4.60 16.23 -13.14
N LEU A 47 5.35 17.32 -13.26
CA LEU A 47 6.66 17.32 -13.90
C LEU A 47 7.70 17.60 -12.81
N LEU A 48 8.59 16.66 -12.56
CA LEU A 48 9.68 16.78 -11.58
C LEU A 48 11.00 16.63 -12.34
N ASP A 49 11.79 17.71 -12.39
CA ASP A 49 13.06 17.77 -13.12
C ASP A 49 12.96 17.30 -14.59
N GLY A 50 11.87 17.71 -15.26
CA GLY A 50 11.58 17.34 -16.64
C GLY A 50 11.00 15.93 -16.84
N VAL A 51 10.88 15.13 -15.77
CA VAL A 51 10.30 13.79 -15.82
C VAL A 51 8.81 13.84 -15.45
N PRO A 52 7.91 13.32 -16.31
CA PRO A 52 6.49 13.26 -16.01
C PRO A 52 6.19 12.14 -15.00
N TYR A 53 5.31 12.44 -14.06
CA TYR A 53 4.72 11.49 -13.12
C TYR A 53 3.20 11.66 -13.13
N VAL A 54 2.49 10.55 -13.01
CA VAL A 54 1.04 10.50 -12.96
C VAL A 54 0.59 9.80 -11.69
N ARG A 55 -0.59 10.18 -11.21
CA ARG A 55 -1.21 9.61 -10.02
C ARG A 55 -2.67 9.33 -10.31
N TYR A 56 -3.12 8.17 -9.90
CA TYR A 56 -4.50 7.72 -10.04
C TYR A 56 -5.13 7.53 -8.66
N TYR A 57 -6.44 7.70 -8.59
CA TYR A 57 -7.24 7.07 -7.55
C TYR A 57 -8.10 5.99 -8.18
N GLY A 58 -8.48 5.01 -7.38
CA GLY A 58 -9.40 3.95 -7.79
C GLY A 58 -10.55 3.82 -6.81
N ALA A 59 -11.70 3.44 -7.34
CA ALA A 59 -12.92 3.30 -6.56
C ALA A 59 -13.56 1.92 -6.78
N LEU A 60 -14.04 1.33 -5.68
CA LEU A 60 -14.87 0.14 -5.66
C LEU A 60 -16.25 0.51 -5.12
N VAL A 61 -17.29 0.26 -5.91
CA VAL A 61 -18.68 0.42 -5.48
C VAL A 61 -19.14 -0.89 -4.85
N ALA A 62 -18.81 -1.05 -3.57
CA ALA A 62 -19.05 -2.26 -2.82
C ALA A 62 -20.47 -2.29 -2.21
N GLY A 63 -21.53 -2.14 -3.01
CA GLY A 63 -22.91 -2.04 -2.49
C GLY A 63 -23.30 -3.15 -1.50
N ALA A 64 -22.83 -4.38 -1.71
CA ALA A 64 -23.10 -5.54 -0.85
C ALA A 64 -22.02 -5.81 0.24
N ILE A 65 -20.86 -5.15 0.18
CA ILE A 65 -19.68 -5.49 1.01
C ILE A 65 -19.24 -4.32 1.91
N GLY A 66 -19.77 -3.11 1.70
CA GLY A 66 -19.58 -2.00 2.62
C GLY A 66 -19.68 -0.62 1.95
N SER A 67 -19.12 0.39 2.61
CA SER A 67 -19.04 1.73 2.03
C SER A 67 -18.14 1.74 0.78
N PRO A 68 -18.41 2.61 -0.21
CA PRO A 68 -17.55 2.79 -1.37
C PRO A 68 -16.09 2.98 -0.94
N CYS A 69 -15.20 2.14 -1.46
CA CYS A 69 -13.78 2.20 -1.12
C CYS A 69 -13.07 3.01 -2.19
N VAL A 70 -12.57 4.19 -1.81
CA VAL A 70 -11.71 5.02 -2.66
C VAL A 70 -10.27 4.97 -2.15
N SER A 71 -9.34 4.61 -3.02
CA SER A 71 -7.92 4.47 -2.73
C SER A 71 -7.10 5.37 -3.64
N LEU A 72 -6.15 6.10 -3.07
CA LEU A 72 -5.24 6.96 -3.81
C LEU A 72 -3.88 6.26 -3.96
N GLY A 73 -3.42 6.07 -5.18
CA GLY A 73 -2.14 5.43 -5.47
C GLY A 73 -0.96 6.39 -5.30
N ARG A 74 0.24 5.92 -5.57
CA ARG A 74 1.48 6.70 -5.61
C ARG A 74 1.66 7.35 -6.97
N PHE A 75 2.61 8.30 -7.04
CA PHE A 75 3.09 8.81 -8.32
C PHE A 75 3.93 7.75 -9.02
N ALA A 76 3.67 7.50 -10.28
CA ALA A 76 4.49 6.64 -11.14
C ALA A 76 4.77 7.32 -12.48
N ARG A 77 5.79 6.85 -13.20
CA ARG A 77 6.16 7.41 -14.50
C ARG A 77 5.24 6.96 -15.63
N LEU A 78 4.64 5.77 -15.46
CA LEU A 78 3.72 5.18 -16.41
C LEU A 78 2.32 5.11 -15.78
N ASP A 79 1.30 5.33 -16.60
CA ASP A 79 -0.09 5.21 -16.18
C ASP A 79 -0.42 3.78 -15.70
N ASP A 80 0.23 2.77 -16.26
CA ASP A 80 0.01 1.39 -15.87
C ASP A 80 0.54 1.10 -14.46
N ASP A 81 1.78 1.49 -14.17
CA ASP A 81 2.37 1.38 -12.84
C ASP A 81 1.54 2.14 -11.77
N ALA A 82 1.02 3.31 -12.13
CA ALA A 82 0.16 4.10 -11.23
C ALA A 82 -1.17 3.39 -10.93
N ARG A 83 -1.75 2.71 -11.91
CA ARG A 83 -2.99 1.93 -11.72
C ARG A 83 -2.74 0.61 -11.01
N GLU A 84 -1.62 -0.06 -11.28
CA GLU A 84 -1.18 -1.27 -10.56
C GLU A 84 -1.04 -1.00 -9.05
N ASP A 85 -0.47 0.15 -8.67
CA ASP A 85 -0.36 0.52 -7.26
C ASP A 85 -1.73 0.75 -6.60
N VAL A 86 -2.64 1.43 -7.29
CA VAL A 86 -4.03 1.59 -6.83
C VAL A 86 -4.72 0.24 -6.67
N ALA A 87 -4.55 -0.66 -7.64
CA ALA A 87 -5.14 -1.98 -7.63
C ALA A 87 -4.66 -2.80 -6.43
N ALA A 88 -3.36 -2.78 -6.13
CA ALA A 88 -2.79 -3.44 -4.95
C ALA A 88 -3.42 -2.94 -3.65
N ILE A 89 -3.61 -1.62 -3.51
CA ILE A 89 -4.26 -1.02 -2.32
C ILE A 89 -5.72 -1.49 -2.22
N LEU A 90 -6.44 -1.54 -3.34
CA LEU A 90 -7.84 -1.99 -3.38
C LEU A 90 -7.97 -3.47 -3.00
N ILE A 91 -7.09 -4.35 -3.51
CA ILE A 91 -7.06 -5.77 -3.14
C ILE A 91 -6.79 -5.92 -1.64
N GLY A 92 -5.78 -5.23 -1.10
CA GLY A 92 -5.45 -5.29 0.31
C GLY A 92 -6.64 -4.88 1.21
N ARG A 93 -7.41 -3.87 0.80
CA ARG A 93 -8.62 -3.45 1.52
C ARG A 93 -9.76 -4.46 1.39
N LEU A 94 -10.03 -4.97 0.19
CA LEU A 94 -11.06 -5.98 -0.03
C LEU A 94 -10.83 -7.24 0.81
N LEU A 95 -9.59 -7.72 0.81
CA LEU A 95 -9.23 -8.91 1.58
C LEU A 95 -9.28 -8.65 3.08
N SER A 96 -8.84 -7.47 3.54
CA SER A 96 -8.97 -7.08 4.96
C SER A 96 -10.43 -7.10 5.44
N VAL A 97 -11.37 -6.57 4.63
CA VAL A 97 -12.82 -6.64 4.94
C VAL A 97 -13.33 -8.09 4.94
N ALA A 98 -12.84 -8.92 4.04
CA ALA A 98 -13.21 -10.34 3.96
C ALA A 98 -12.50 -11.24 5.01
N GLY A 99 -11.61 -10.69 5.85
CA GLY A 99 -10.81 -11.47 6.80
C GLY A 99 -9.74 -12.36 6.14
N HIS A 100 -9.37 -12.03 4.91
CA HIS A 100 -8.34 -12.71 4.14
C HIS A 100 -7.05 -11.86 4.07
N THR A 101 -5.91 -12.53 3.96
CA THR A 101 -4.61 -11.88 3.78
C THR A 101 -3.98 -12.35 2.48
N ILE A 102 -3.38 -11.43 1.71
CA ILE A 102 -2.58 -11.82 0.53
C ILE A 102 -1.37 -12.59 1.03
N ARG A 103 -1.25 -13.86 0.62
CA ARG A 103 -0.22 -14.77 1.13
C ARG A 103 1.11 -14.64 0.41
N ASP A 104 1.13 -14.06 -0.79
CA ASP A 104 2.34 -13.97 -1.59
C ASP A 104 2.42 -12.63 -2.33
N PHE A 105 3.42 -11.80 -1.97
CA PHE A 105 3.89 -10.63 -2.73
C PHE A 105 5.28 -10.20 -2.25
N ASN A 106 6.27 -11.08 -2.42
CA ASN A 106 7.63 -10.82 -1.96
C ASN A 106 8.21 -9.48 -2.45
N TYR A 107 7.77 -8.94 -3.59
CA TYR A 107 8.23 -7.63 -4.07
C TYR A 107 7.42 -6.45 -3.51
N TYR A 108 6.09 -6.48 -3.59
CA TYR A 108 5.25 -5.36 -3.15
C TYR A 108 5.24 -5.23 -1.63
N ASN A 109 5.20 -6.34 -0.88
CA ASN A 109 5.29 -6.31 0.58
C ASN A 109 6.66 -5.79 1.04
N VAL A 110 7.74 -6.16 0.34
CA VAL A 110 9.07 -5.60 0.62
C VAL A 110 9.11 -4.10 0.34
N GLN A 111 8.52 -3.62 -0.75
CA GLN A 111 8.43 -2.17 -1.01
C GLN A 111 7.62 -1.42 0.04
N GLN A 112 6.49 -1.97 0.49
CA GLN A 112 5.65 -1.37 1.53
C GLN A 112 6.37 -1.36 2.89
N LEU A 113 7.03 -2.45 3.25
CA LEU A 113 7.85 -2.55 4.46
C LEU A 113 9.04 -1.57 4.40
N GLN A 114 9.71 -1.45 3.25
CA GLN A 114 10.76 -0.46 3.06
C GLN A 114 10.24 0.98 3.27
N GLN A 115 9.06 1.31 2.73
CA GLN A 115 8.47 2.64 2.94
C GLN A 115 8.12 2.90 4.41
N GLN A 116 7.55 1.92 5.11
CA GLN A 116 7.27 2.05 6.55
C GLN A 116 8.55 2.25 7.37
N VAL A 117 9.61 1.50 7.04
CA VAL A 117 10.92 1.66 7.68
C VAL A 117 11.51 3.05 7.43
N GLU A 118 11.41 3.59 6.21
CA GLU A 118 11.91 4.94 5.92
C GLU A 118 11.09 6.03 6.61
N MET A 119 9.76 5.89 6.70
CA MET A 119 8.93 6.82 7.48
C MET A 119 9.29 6.78 8.97
N MET A 120 9.44 5.60 9.57
CA MET A 120 9.85 5.46 10.97
C MET A 120 11.24 6.02 11.24
N LYS A 121 12.20 5.82 10.32
CA LYS A 121 13.54 6.43 10.45
C LYS A 121 13.47 7.95 10.46
N LYS A 122 12.63 8.53 9.61
CA LYS A 122 12.42 9.97 9.56
C LYS A 122 11.82 10.49 10.88
N GLU A 123 10.81 9.81 11.40
CA GLU A 123 10.17 10.15 12.67
C GLU A 123 11.15 10.05 13.85
N ILE A 124 11.98 8.99 13.89
CA ILE A 124 13.05 8.84 14.90
C ILE A 124 14.07 9.99 14.80
N LEU A 125 14.41 10.43 13.60
CA LEU A 125 15.35 11.53 13.40
C LEU A 125 14.76 12.86 13.90
N GLU A 126 13.49 13.13 13.58
CA GLU A 126 12.77 14.31 14.06
C GLU A 126 12.68 14.34 15.59
N LEU A 127 12.26 13.22 16.21
CA LEU A 127 12.18 13.09 17.66
C LEU A 127 13.55 13.23 18.36
N LYS A 128 14.63 12.70 17.76
CA LYS A 128 16.00 12.88 18.29
C LYS A 128 16.45 14.33 18.22
N TYR A 129 16.09 15.05 17.16
CA TYR A 129 16.41 16.45 17.00
C TYR A 129 15.68 17.30 18.04
N GLU A 130 14.38 17.05 18.26
CA GLU A 130 13.58 17.72 19.30
C GLU A 130 14.12 17.45 20.71
N LEU A 131 14.50 16.21 21.02
CA LEU A 131 15.12 15.85 22.31
C LEU A 131 16.50 16.52 22.49
N GLY A 132 17.26 16.68 21.41
CA GLY A 132 18.54 17.40 21.43
C GLY A 132 18.36 18.87 21.81
N ILE A 133 17.42 19.56 21.15
CA ILE A 133 17.08 20.96 21.44
C ILE A 133 16.59 21.12 22.89
N GLN A 134 15.69 20.25 23.34
CA GLN A 134 15.17 20.31 24.72
C GLN A 134 16.25 20.08 25.80
N ASN A 135 17.31 19.32 25.48
CA ASN A 135 18.42 19.10 26.41
C ASN A 135 19.40 20.28 26.42
N GLU A 136 19.63 20.96 25.28
CA GLU A 136 20.44 22.19 25.23
C GLU A 136 19.76 23.35 25.95
N ASP A 137 18.44 23.52 25.79
CA ASP A 137 17.65 24.55 26.49
C ASP A 137 17.63 24.36 28.02
N LYS A 138 17.75 23.11 28.50
CA LYS A 138 17.86 22.79 29.94
C LYS A 138 19.26 22.99 30.50
N VAL A 139 20.30 22.90 29.67
CA VAL A 139 21.70 23.15 30.06
C VAL A 139 21.99 24.66 30.10
N ASN A 140 21.41 25.45 29.20
CA ASN A 140 21.60 26.90 29.15
C ASN A 140 20.74 27.71 30.16
N ASN A 141 19.78 27.07 30.84
CA ASN A 141 18.94 27.68 31.87
C ASN A 141 19.37 27.30 33.32
N LYS A 142 20.61 26.85 33.51
CA LYS A 142 21.25 26.66 34.82
C LYS A 142 22.44 27.60 34.96
#